data_AF-A0A1F9L6R9-F1
#
_entry.id   AF-A0A1F9L6R9-F1
#
_cell.length_a   1.000
_cell.length_b   1.000
_cell.length_c   1.000
_cell.angle_alpha   90.00
_cell.angle_beta   90.00
_cell.angle_gamma   90.00
#
_symmetry.space_group_name_H-M   'P 1'
#
loop_
_entity.id
_entity.type
_entity.pdbx_description
1 polymer ?
#
loop_
_entity_poly.entity_id
_entity_poly.type
_entity_poly.pdbx_seq_one_letter_code
_entity_poly.pdbx_strand_id
1 'polypeptide(L)'
;MKNTEKLPTFQKTETICFGLNRETDERSLAAFLQRFTEPAFLQTLVPRLEKEEITSLLDFLSRLMHKHCSEKEYHRLFLKD
;
A
#
# COMPACT_ATOMS: atom_id res chain seq x y z
N MET A 1 23.59 9.30 -17.25
CA MET A 1 22.30 8.76 -17.76
C MET A 1 21.52 8.26 -16.56
N LYS A 2 20.43 8.94 -16.17
CA LYS A 2 19.64 8.54 -15.02
C LYS A 2 18.81 7.32 -15.44
N ASN A 3 19.15 6.13 -14.92
CA ASN A 3 18.31 4.94 -15.06
C ASN A 3 16.99 5.23 -14.35
N THR A 4 16.00 5.69 -15.11
CA THR A 4 14.61 5.65 -14.70
C THR A 4 14.19 4.19 -14.75
N GLU A 5 14.47 3.45 -13.67
CA GLU A 5 13.80 2.19 -13.40
C GLU A 5 12.30 2.52 -13.38
N LYS A 6 11.61 2.18 -14.47
CA LYS A 6 10.16 2.27 -14.54
C LYS A 6 9.65 1.44 -13.37
N LEU A 7 9.06 2.11 -12.38
CA LEU A 7 8.23 1.45 -11.39
C LEU A 7 7.30 0.50 -12.15
N PRO A 8 7.25 -0.80 -11.79
CA PRO A 8 6.43 -1.77 -12.49
C PRO A 8 5.01 -1.20 -12.60
N THR A 9 4.60 -0.96 -13.84
CA THR A 9 3.29 -0.44 -14.15
C THR A 9 2.36 -1.64 -14.02
N PHE A 10 1.84 -1.87 -12.81
CA PHE A 10 0.80 -2.87 -12.55
C PHE A 10 -0.52 -2.37 -13.13
N GLN A 11 -0.61 -2.37 -14.46
CA GLN A 11 -1.87 -2.11 -15.14
C GLN A 11 -2.39 -3.39 -15.77
N LYS A 12 -3.68 -3.58 -15.53
CA LYS A 12 -4.65 -4.40 -16.28
C LYS A 12 -4.99 -5.73 -15.61
N THR A 13 -6.03 -5.67 -14.78
CA THR A 13 -6.87 -6.81 -14.39
C THR A 13 -6.11 -8.02 -13.83
N GLU A 14 -5.30 -7.82 -12.80
CA GLU A 14 -4.93 -8.96 -11.94
C GLU A 14 -6.14 -9.30 -11.09
N THR A 15 -6.71 -10.48 -11.32
CA THR A 15 -7.77 -11.04 -10.47
C THR A 15 -7.19 -11.19 -9.07
N ILE A 16 -7.60 -10.31 -8.15
CA ILE A 16 -7.27 -10.41 -6.74
C ILE A 16 -7.82 -11.74 -6.26
N CYS A 17 -6.93 -12.68 -5.95
CA CYS A 17 -7.29 -14.04 -5.55
C CYS A 17 -6.52 -14.38 -4.29
N PHE A 18 -7.26 -14.62 -3.20
CA PHE A 18 -6.70 -14.99 -1.90
C PHE A 18 -6.95 -16.47 -1.62
N GLY A 19 -5.98 -17.14 -0.99
CA GLY A 19 -6.13 -18.50 -0.48
C GLY A 19 -5.67 -19.62 -1.41
N LEU A 20 -5.02 -19.29 -2.54
CA LEU A 20 -4.43 -20.29 -3.45
C LEU A 20 -2.99 -20.64 -3.04
N ASN A 21 -2.14 -19.64 -2.86
CA ASN A 21 -0.78 -19.79 -2.35
C ASN A 21 -0.23 -18.44 -1.86
N ARG A 22 0.83 -18.48 -1.05
CA ARG A 22 1.43 -17.29 -0.42
C ARG A 22 1.89 -16.23 -1.43
N GLU A 23 2.48 -16.65 -2.54
CA GLU A 23 2.99 -15.74 -3.57
C GLU A 23 1.84 -15.00 -4.28
N THR A 24 0.74 -15.69 -4.57
CA THR A 24 -0.46 -15.12 -5.18
C THR A 24 -1.16 -14.18 -4.21
N ASP A 25 -1.19 -14.53 -2.92
CA ASP A 25 -1.73 -13.67 -1.87
C ASP A 25 -0.92 -12.37 -1.74
N GLU A 26 0.42 -12.44 -1.80
CA GLU A 26 1.30 -11.28 -1.73
C GLU A 26 1.12 -10.35 -2.94
N ARG A 27 1.02 -10.89 -4.16
CA ARG A 27 0.72 -10.12 -5.37
C ARG A 27 -0.67 -9.50 -5.31
N SER A 28 -1.67 -10.26 -4.89
CA SER A 28 -3.05 -9.80 -4.73
C SER A 28 -3.16 -8.69 -3.68
N LEU A 29 -2.43 -8.80 -2.58
CA LEU A 29 -2.36 -7.77 -1.54
C LEU A 29 -1.71 -6.49 -2.08
N ALA A 30 -0.61 -6.60 -2.83
CA ALA A 30 0.04 -5.45 -3.45
C ALA A 30 -0.90 -4.72 -4.43
N ALA A 31 -1.58 -5.48 -5.31
CA ALA A 31 -2.58 -4.94 -6.23
C ALA A 31 -3.75 -4.30 -5.50
N PHE A 32 -4.22 -4.89 -4.40
CA PHE A 32 -5.28 -4.34 -3.56
C PHE A 32 -4.89 -2.99 -2.94
N LEU A 33 -3.70 -2.92 -2.32
CA LEU A 33 -3.19 -1.68 -1.70
C LEU A 33 -2.98 -0.57 -2.74
N GLN A 34 -2.55 -0.90 -3.96
CA GLN A 34 -2.42 0.09 -5.03
C GLN A 34 -3.75 0.78 -5.38
N ARG A 35 -4.89 0.08 -5.28
CA ARG A 35 -6.21 0.70 -5.52
C ARG A 35 -6.54 1.81 -4.53
N PHE A 36 -5.98 1.75 -3.31
CA PHE A 36 -6.09 2.82 -2.33
C PHE A 36 -5.24 4.03 -2.69
N THR A 37 -4.31 3.94 -3.64
CA THR A 37 -3.52 5.10 -4.09
C THR A 37 -4.25 5.93 -5.15
N GLU A 38 -5.38 5.45 -5.68
CA GLU A 38 -6.17 6.15 -6.68
C GLU A 38 -6.78 7.45 -6.10
N PRO A 39 -6.43 8.64 -6.62
CA PRO A 39 -6.86 9.91 -6.05
C PRO A 39 -8.37 10.07 -5.96
N ALA A 40 -9.12 9.57 -6.95
CA ALA A 40 -10.58 9.63 -6.94
C ALA A 40 -11.21 8.76 -5.84
N PHE A 41 -10.60 7.60 -5.57
CA PHE A 41 -11.06 6.70 -4.52
C PHE A 41 -10.77 7.29 -3.14
N LEU A 42 -9.56 7.82 -2.90
CA LEU A 42 -9.20 8.48 -1.65
C LEU A 42 -10.08 9.67 -1.33
N GLN A 43 -10.36 10.53 -2.33
CA GLN A 43 -11.27 11.67 -2.16
C GLN A 43 -12.70 11.24 -1.79
N THR A 44 -13.09 10.02 -2.12
CA THR A 44 -14.41 9.48 -1.76
C THR A 44 -14.39 8.78 -0.41
N LEU A 45 -13.34 8.00 -0.11
CA LEU A 45 -13.24 7.18 1.10
C LEU A 45 -12.85 8.00 2.32
N VAL A 46 -11.78 8.80 2.24
CA VAL A 46 -11.22 9.56 3.37
C VAL A 46 -12.25 10.42 4.10
N PRO A 47 -13.12 11.21 3.43
CA PRO A 47 -14.13 12.01 4.15
C PRO A 47 -15.28 11.20 4.75
N ARG A 48 -15.42 9.90 4.40
CA ARG A 48 -16.45 9.01 4.95
C ARG A 48 -15.98 8.25 6.20
N LEU A 49 -14.68 8.27 6.49
CA LEU A 49 -14.13 7.59 7.66
C LEU A 49 -14.38 8.41 8.92
N GLU A 50 -14.83 7.76 9.98
CA GLU A 50 -14.92 8.34 11.30
C GLU A 50 -13.52 8.54 11.90
N LYS A 51 -13.42 9.41 12.91
CA LYS A 51 -12.13 9.75 13.53
C LYS A 51 -11.44 8.52 14.12
N GLU A 52 -12.22 7.63 14.71
CA GLU A 52 -11.79 6.36 15.30
C GLU A 52 -11.26 5.40 14.22
N GLU A 53 -11.91 5.36 13.06
CA GLU A 53 -11.49 4.54 11.91
C GLU A 53 -10.17 5.05 11.31
N ILE A 54 -10.04 6.36 11.15
CA ILE A 54 -8.79 7.00 10.69
C ILE A 54 -7.64 6.64 11.64
N THR A 55 -7.86 6.80 12.95
CA THR A 55 -6.84 6.54 13.96
C THR A 55 -6.46 5.06 14.00
N SER A 56 -7.44 4.16 13.91
CA SER A 56 -7.23 2.71 13.93
C SER A 56 -6.49 2.22 12.68
N LEU A 57 -6.81 2.78 11.51
CA LEU A 57 -6.12 2.46 10.26
C LEU A 57 -4.66 2.92 10.29
N LEU A 58 -4.42 4.14 10.77
CA LEU A 58 -3.07 4.69 10.93
C LEU A 58 -2.24 3.87 11.92
N ASP A 59 -2.80 3.49 13.07
CA ASP A 59 -2.10 2.67 14.06
C ASP A 59 -1.77 1.28 13.49
N PHE A 60 -2.71 0.66 12.78
CA PHE A 60 -2.49 -0.64 12.14
C PHE A 60 -1.36 -0.60 11.11
N LEU A 61 -1.39 0.36 10.18
CA LEU A 61 -0.35 0.51 9.15
C LEU A 61 1.01 0.85 9.78
N SER A 62 1.03 1.76 10.76
CA SER A 62 2.25 2.14 11.46
C SER A 62 2.89 0.96 12.18
N ARG A 63 2.09 0.10 12.84
CA ARG A 63 2.58 -1.12 13.48
C ARG A 63 3.15 -2.11 12.49
N LEU A 64 2.52 -2.30 11.33
CA LEU A 64 3.05 -3.16 10.27
C LEU A 64 4.40 -2.64 9.77
N MET A 65 4.51 -1.33 9.56
CA MET A 65 5.76 -0.71 9.13
C MET A 65 6.84 -0.82 10.20
N HIS A 66 6.55 -0.54 11.47
CA HIS A 66 7.51 -0.74 12.56
C HIS A 66 7.96 -2.20 12.72
N LYS A 67 7.09 -3.16 12.42
CA LYS A 67 7.38 -4.58 12.55
C LYS A 67 8.21 -5.12 11.38
N HIS A 68 8.01 -4.59 10.17
CA HIS A 68 8.56 -5.15 8.94
C HIS A 68 9.57 -4.26 8.22
N CYS A 69 9.64 -2.97 8.55
CA CYS A 69 10.63 -2.04 8.03
C CYS A 69 11.60 -1.64 9.14
N SER A 70 12.89 -1.64 8.82
CA SER A 70 13.88 -0.97 9.64
C SER A 70 13.70 0.55 9.57
N GLU A 71 14.23 1.28 10.56
CA GLU A 71 14.20 2.74 10.61
C GLU A 71 14.72 3.35 9.28
N LYS A 72 15.83 2.82 8.76
CA LYS A 72 16.41 3.26 7.48
C LYS A 72 15.47 3.04 6.29
N GLU A 73 14.73 1.93 6.26
CA GLU A 73 13.76 1.64 5.20
C GLU A 73 12.53 2.53 5.31
N TYR A 74 12.06 2.81 6.52
CA TYR A 74 10.97 3.74 6.76
C TYR A 74 11.29 5.15 6.25
N HIS A 75 12.44 5.71 6.65
CA HIS A 75 12.86 7.03 6.19
C HIS A 75 13.03 7.07 4.67
N ARG A 76 13.76 6.09 4.12
CA ARG A 76 14.10 6.08 2.70
C ARG A 76 12.93 5.78 1.77
N LEU A 77 12.07 4.81 2.12
CA LEU A 77 11.03 4.30 1.22
C LEU A 77 9.69 4.99 1.45
N PHE A 78 9.33 5.28 2.70
CA PHE A 78 8.03 5.84 3.06
C PHE A 78 8.08 7.37 3.17
N LEU A 79 9.02 7.92 3.94
CA LEU A 79 9.19 9.38 4.06
C LEU A 79 9.89 9.99 2.84
N LYS A 80 10.63 9.17 2.07
CA LYS A 80 11.46 9.61 0.93
C LYS A 80 12.45 10.71 1.32
N ASP A 81 12.95 10.62 2.56
CA ASP A 81 13.94 11.50 3.20
C ASP A 81 15.28 10.74 3.29
#